data_AF-A0A9D1R2C4-F1
#
_entry.id   AF-A0A9D1R2C4-F1
#
_cell.length_a   1.000
_cell.length_b   1.000
_cell.length_c   1.000
_cell.angle_alpha   90.00
_cell.angle_beta   90.00
_cell.angle_gamma   90.00
#
_symmetry.space_group_name_H-M   'P 1'
#
loop_
_entity.id
_entity.type
_entity.pdbx_description
1 polymer ?
#
loop_
_entity_poly.entity_id
_entity_poly.type
_entity_poly.pdbx_seq_one_letter_code
_entity_poly.pdbx_strand_id
1 'polypeptide(L)'
;MEQEYEKPLVLVVDDDPTNLRILVSKLNREYRLGVAKSGTKALEYMKKQIPDLVLLDVMMPDMDGYEVCGHIKREPRLSDVPVIFISYVDDPSQKTRGFEVGGVDYITKPFHDAEVLARVRTHIMIKQMREQLKRHNAQIGKELDEHRRQLLALLDNLPGLAYREIVAEGIPDARRAVNFVSDGVLGLTGYAPERFMGEERLGLLDIAHEEDRETIRRTIDAALKERRRWELIYRIITAWGEEKWVWEQSSGAFDASGKLITIEGLVNDITEKQKNELGIRRENEKLRERLKARCFTNIVGDSPPMREVFELIARAGGTEDCVVIFGESGTGKELAARAVHECSARCDKPFIAVNCGAIPENLFESEFFGYKKGAFTGALADRKGCLDRADGGTLFLDELGELSLSAQTKLLRAIEGQGFTPVGGSELHKPNFRIIAATNRNLAER
;
A
#
# COMPACT_ATOMS: atom_id res chain seq x y z
N MET A 1 -9.22 -36.19 24.54
CA MET A 1 -9.98 -37.45 24.52
C MET A 1 -9.06 -38.51 23.97
N GLU A 2 -8.60 -39.43 24.80
CA GLU A 2 -7.87 -40.61 24.34
C GLU A 2 -8.80 -41.36 23.38
N GLN A 3 -8.44 -41.44 22.10
CA GLN A 3 -9.08 -42.40 21.20
C GLN A 3 -8.73 -43.78 21.74
N GLU A 4 -9.72 -44.55 22.19
CA GLU A 4 -9.54 -45.99 22.38
C GLU A 4 -9.10 -46.56 21.03
N TYR A 5 -7.80 -46.78 20.86
CA TYR A 5 -7.27 -47.41 19.67
C TYR A 5 -7.75 -48.86 19.67
N GLU A 6 -8.74 -49.15 18.83
CA GLU A 6 -9.18 -50.51 18.57
C GLU A 6 -7.96 -51.32 18.10
N LYS A 7 -7.69 -52.44 18.78
CA LYS A 7 -6.51 -53.26 18.50
C LYS A 7 -6.50 -53.67 17.01
N PRO A 8 -5.36 -53.57 16.31
CA PRO A 8 -5.27 -53.96 14.90
C PRO A 8 -5.70 -55.41 14.68
N LEU A 9 -6.36 -55.68 13.54
CA LEU A 9 -6.84 -57.00 13.18
C LEU A 9 -5.80 -57.76 12.36
N VAL A 10 -5.28 -58.87 12.89
CA VAL A 10 -4.40 -59.78 12.15
C VAL A 10 -5.19 -61.01 11.73
N LEU A 11 -5.24 -61.29 10.42
CA LEU A 11 -5.82 -62.52 9.89
C LEU A 11 -4.74 -63.59 9.80
N VAL A 12 -4.91 -64.68 10.54
CA VAL A 12 -4.01 -65.84 10.50
C VAL A 12 -4.64 -66.93 9.63
N VAL A 13 -3.90 -67.39 8.63
CA VAL A 13 -4.34 -68.37 7.66
C VAL A 13 -3.35 -69.53 7.62
N ASP A 14 -3.79 -70.71 8.05
CA ASP A 14 -2.99 -71.94 8.10
C ASP A 14 -3.97 -73.12 8.17
N ASP A 15 -3.73 -74.20 7.43
CA ASP A 15 -4.61 -75.38 7.43
C ASP A 15 -4.33 -76.31 8.64
N ASP A 16 -3.15 -76.22 9.27
CA ASP A 16 -2.81 -76.96 10.48
C ASP A 16 -3.38 -76.29 11.74
N PRO A 17 -4.33 -76.94 12.45
CA PRO A 17 -4.90 -76.42 13.68
C PRO A 17 -3.87 -76.16 14.80
N THR A 18 -2.73 -76.84 14.77
CA THR A 18 -1.64 -76.68 15.74
C THR A 18 -0.96 -75.33 15.59
N ASN A 19 -0.57 -74.98 14.36
CA ASN A 19 0.04 -73.69 14.03
C ASN A 19 -0.90 -72.53 14.37
N LEU A 20 -2.19 -72.66 14.03
CA LEU A 20 -3.21 -71.69 14.38
C LEU A 20 -3.31 -71.47 15.89
N ARG A 21 -3.34 -72.54 16.70
CA ARG A 21 -3.42 -72.42 18.18
C ARG A 21 -2.20 -71.70 18.75
N ILE A 22 -1.01 -71.98 18.21
CA ILE A 22 0.23 -71.32 18.63
C ILE A 22 0.13 -69.82 18.31
N LEU A 23 -0.05 -69.45 17.03
CA LEU A 23 -0.12 -68.05 16.60
C LEU A 23 -1.23 -67.27 17.33
N VAL A 24 -2.39 -67.88 17.53
CA VAL A 24 -3.51 -67.26 18.27
C VAL A 24 -3.12 -67.01 19.73
N SER A 25 -2.50 -67.99 20.41
CA SER A 25 -2.10 -67.84 21.81
C SER A 25 -1.07 -66.72 22.02
N LYS A 26 -0.23 -66.44 21.01
CA LYS A 26 0.83 -65.43 21.09
C LYS A 26 0.37 -64.03 20.72
N LEU A 27 -0.47 -63.92 19.70
CA LEU A 27 -0.86 -62.62 19.14
C LEU A 27 -2.11 -62.02 19.80
N ASN A 28 -2.95 -62.81 20.49
CA ASN A 28 -4.23 -62.34 21.03
C ASN A 28 -4.11 -61.23 22.10
N ARG A 29 -2.92 -61.10 22.71
CA ARG A 29 -2.68 -60.10 23.75
C ARG A 29 -2.61 -58.70 23.16
N GLU A 30 -1.98 -58.54 21.99
CA GLU A 30 -1.73 -57.24 21.35
C GLU A 30 -2.69 -56.96 20.18
N TYR A 31 -3.24 -57.99 19.54
CA TYR A 31 -4.01 -57.86 18.32
C TYR A 31 -5.39 -58.54 18.41
N ARG A 32 -6.35 -58.03 17.65
CA ARG A 32 -7.57 -58.78 17.32
C ARG A 32 -7.22 -59.80 16.26
N LEU A 33 -7.75 -61.01 16.36
CA LEU A 33 -7.38 -62.10 15.45
C LEU A 33 -8.58 -62.59 14.66
N GLY A 34 -8.41 -62.62 13.34
CA GLY A 34 -9.20 -63.45 12.44
C GLY A 34 -8.47 -64.76 12.19
N VAL A 35 -9.21 -65.86 12.00
CA VAL A 35 -8.61 -67.16 11.70
C VAL A 35 -9.32 -67.79 10.49
N ALA A 36 -8.54 -68.26 9.53
CA ALA A 36 -9.02 -69.02 8.40
C ALA A 36 -8.20 -70.31 8.23
N LYS A 37 -8.87 -71.42 7.91
CA LYS A 37 -8.24 -72.75 7.78
C LYS A 37 -7.90 -73.15 6.35
N SER A 38 -8.02 -72.22 5.41
CA SER A 38 -7.85 -72.44 3.97
C SER A 38 -7.84 -71.11 3.24
N GLY A 39 -7.18 -71.02 2.08
CA GLY A 39 -7.14 -69.81 1.27
C GLY A 39 -8.52 -69.27 0.87
N THR A 40 -9.46 -70.14 0.48
CA THR A 40 -10.83 -69.76 0.10
C THR A 40 -11.58 -69.06 1.24
N LYS A 41 -11.57 -69.64 2.44
CA LYS A 41 -12.15 -69.03 3.66
C LYS A 41 -11.46 -67.72 4.05
N ALA A 42 -10.16 -67.58 3.82
CA ALA A 42 -9.46 -66.32 4.07
C ALA A 42 -9.97 -65.20 3.15
N LEU A 43 -10.15 -65.48 1.87
CA LEU A 43 -10.73 -64.54 0.91
C LEU A 43 -12.19 -64.20 1.26
N GLU A 44 -13.00 -65.18 1.68
CA GLU A 44 -14.37 -64.93 2.16
C GLU A 44 -14.40 -64.06 3.43
N TYR A 45 -13.45 -64.26 4.35
CA TYR A 45 -13.31 -63.43 5.53
C TYR A 45 -13.02 -61.98 5.15
N MET A 46 -12.05 -61.76 4.25
CA MET A 46 -11.62 -60.42 3.83
C MET A 46 -12.68 -59.65 3.04
N LYS A 47 -13.65 -60.34 2.43
CA LYS A 47 -14.84 -59.69 1.84
C LYS A 47 -15.73 -59.03 2.90
N LYS A 48 -15.76 -59.58 4.13
CA LYS A 48 -16.57 -59.07 5.25
C LYS A 48 -15.82 -58.05 6.08
N GLN A 49 -14.53 -58.31 6.34
CA GLN A 49 -13.71 -57.47 7.20
C GLN A 49 -12.28 -57.41 6.69
N ILE A 50 -11.77 -56.19 6.46
CA ILE A 50 -10.40 -55.96 5.98
C ILE A 50 -9.43 -56.02 7.17
N PRO A 51 -8.46 -56.96 7.17
CA PRO A 51 -7.46 -57.02 8.23
C PRO A 51 -6.37 -55.95 8.05
N ASP A 52 -5.69 -55.66 9.15
CA ASP A 52 -4.50 -54.80 9.18
C ASP A 52 -3.24 -55.51 8.73
N LEU A 53 -3.21 -56.84 8.83
CA LEU A 53 -2.12 -57.68 8.35
C LEU A 53 -2.63 -59.11 8.14
N VAL A 54 -2.08 -59.81 7.16
CA VAL A 54 -2.32 -61.25 6.95
C VAL A 54 -1.04 -62.03 7.24
N LEU A 55 -1.14 -63.01 8.15
CA LEU A 55 -0.17 -64.07 8.32
C LEU A 55 -0.65 -65.28 7.51
N LEU A 56 0.10 -65.70 6.51
CA LEU A 56 -0.38 -66.62 5.49
C LEU A 56 0.57 -67.80 5.32
N ASP A 57 0.10 -69.00 5.65
CA ASP A 57 0.84 -70.21 5.33
C ASP A 57 0.97 -70.38 3.81
N VAL A 58 2.16 -70.77 3.36
CA VAL A 58 2.44 -70.97 1.94
C VAL A 58 1.84 -72.28 1.45
N MET A 59 1.97 -73.34 2.25
CA MET A 59 1.62 -74.71 1.85
C MET A 59 0.24 -75.07 2.40
N MET A 60 -0.82 -74.80 1.61
CA MET A 60 -2.20 -75.16 1.97
C MET A 60 -2.86 -75.99 0.85
N PRO A 61 -3.80 -76.89 1.19
CA PRO A 61 -4.60 -77.61 0.20
C PRO A 61 -5.44 -76.68 -0.68
N ASP A 62 -5.67 -77.12 -1.92
CA ASP A 62 -6.48 -76.49 -2.98
C ASP A 62 -5.95 -75.15 -3.52
N MET A 63 -5.58 -74.22 -2.66
CA MET A 63 -5.08 -72.88 -3.01
C MET A 63 -3.88 -72.52 -2.13
N ASP A 64 -2.71 -72.41 -2.76
CA ASP A 64 -1.46 -72.08 -2.06
C ASP A 64 -1.46 -70.63 -1.56
N GLY A 65 -0.59 -70.32 -0.60
CA GLY A 65 -0.50 -68.97 -0.02
C GLY A 65 -0.11 -67.90 -1.05
N TYR A 66 0.66 -68.24 -2.09
CA TYR A 66 1.05 -67.28 -3.12
C TYR A 66 -0.15 -66.88 -3.99
N GLU A 67 -1.02 -67.83 -4.33
CA GLU A 67 -2.27 -67.58 -5.05
C GLU A 67 -3.20 -66.69 -4.23
N VAL A 68 -3.36 -66.97 -2.94
CA VAL A 68 -4.14 -66.12 -2.02
C VAL A 68 -3.57 -64.70 -1.98
N CYS A 69 -2.25 -64.53 -1.85
CA CYS A 69 -1.61 -63.22 -1.89
C CYS A 69 -1.86 -62.51 -3.22
N GLY A 70 -1.74 -63.21 -4.35
CA GLY A 70 -2.07 -62.67 -5.66
C GLY A 70 -3.52 -62.15 -5.74
N HIS A 71 -4.48 -62.86 -5.16
CA HIS A 71 -5.87 -62.41 -5.07
C HIS A 71 -6.02 -61.15 -4.18
N ILE A 72 -5.35 -61.10 -3.02
CA ILE A 72 -5.34 -59.92 -2.14
C ILE A 72 -4.79 -58.71 -2.90
N LYS A 73 -3.70 -58.87 -3.64
CA LYS A 73 -3.02 -57.76 -4.32
C LYS A 73 -3.75 -57.24 -5.56
N ARG A 74 -4.54 -58.07 -6.24
CA ARG A 74 -5.36 -57.64 -7.39
C ARG A 74 -6.63 -56.90 -6.98
N GLU A 75 -7.13 -57.12 -5.76
CA GLU A 75 -8.34 -56.46 -5.27
C GLU A 75 -8.00 -55.05 -4.74
N PRO A 76 -8.51 -53.95 -5.32
CA PRO A 76 -8.12 -52.58 -4.94
C PRO A 76 -8.38 -52.23 -3.47
N ARG A 77 -9.36 -52.89 -2.84
CA ARG A 77 -9.68 -52.69 -1.42
C ARG A 77 -8.69 -53.38 -0.47
N LEU A 78 -7.99 -54.41 -0.95
CA LEU A 78 -7.10 -55.26 -0.15
C LEU A 78 -5.63 -55.10 -0.55
N SER A 79 -5.33 -54.45 -1.68
CA SER A 79 -3.97 -54.36 -2.24
C SER A 79 -2.93 -53.79 -1.27
N ASP A 80 -3.34 -52.85 -0.41
CA ASP A 80 -2.49 -52.20 0.59
C ASP A 80 -2.29 -53.05 1.86
N VAL A 81 -3.01 -54.16 2.04
CA VAL A 81 -2.90 -55.02 3.23
C VAL A 81 -1.56 -55.79 3.20
N PRO A 82 -0.68 -55.64 4.21
CA PRO A 82 0.57 -56.38 4.26
C PRO A 82 0.33 -57.89 4.45
N VAL A 83 1.02 -58.70 3.65
CA VAL A 83 0.97 -60.17 3.73
C VAL A 83 2.36 -60.66 4.12
N ILE A 84 2.44 -61.35 5.26
CA ILE A 84 3.64 -62.04 5.71
C ILE A 84 3.41 -63.53 5.51
N PHE A 85 4.30 -64.16 4.76
CA PHE A 85 4.25 -65.59 4.53
C PHE A 85 4.80 -66.36 5.72
N ILE A 86 4.27 -67.56 5.97
CA ILE A 86 4.82 -68.53 6.91
C ILE A 86 5.04 -69.84 6.15
N SER A 87 6.20 -70.50 6.31
CA SER A 87 6.51 -71.72 5.56
C SER A 87 7.64 -72.54 6.17
N TYR A 88 7.66 -73.86 5.93
CA TYR A 88 8.77 -74.75 6.31
C TYR A 88 10.02 -74.63 5.42
N VAL A 89 9.88 -74.00 4.25
CA VAL A 89 10.94 -73.98 3.24
C VAL A 89 11.78 -72.72 3.41
N ASP A 90 13.05 -72.91 3.80
CA ASP A 90 14.07 -71.84 3.84
C ASP A 90 14.87 -71.75 2.53
N ASP A 91 14.15 -71.82 1.40
CA ASP A 91 14.76 -71.68 0.07
C ASP A 91 14.67 -70.21 -0.40
N PRO A 92 15.79 -69.57 -0.76
CA PRO A 92 15.79 -68.24 -1.36
C PRO A 92 14.85 -68.10 -2.56
N SER A 93 14.67 -69.15 -3.38
CA SER A 93 13.81 -69.07 -4.58
C SER A 93 12.33 -68.84 -4.22
N GLN A 94 11.85 -69.50 -3.16
CA GLN A 94 10.47 -69.38 -2.68
C GLN A 94 10.22 -68.05 -1.97
N LYS A 95 11.23 -67.52 -1.26
CA LYS A 95 11.15 -66.17 -0.68
C LYS A 95 11.04 -65.11 -1.76
N THR A 96 11.84 -65.21 -2.82
CA THR A 96 11.77 -64.31 -3.98
C THR A 96 10.38 -64.34 -4.61
N ARG A 97 9.83 -65.53 -4.87
CA ARG A 97 8.45 -65.69 -5.37
C ARG A 97 7.42 -65.00 -4.48
N GLY A 98 7.57 -65.08 -3.16
CA GLY A 98 6.69 -64.40 -2.20
C GLY A 98 6.68 -62.88 -2.36
N PHE A 99 7.85 -62.27 -2.51
CA PHE A 99 7.95 -60.83 -2.74
C PHE A 99 7.43 -60.43 -4.12
N GLU A 100 7.65 -61.24 -5.15
CA GLU A 100 7.14 -60.99 -6.51
C GLU A 100 5.60 -60.98 -6.58
N VAL A 101 4.91 -61.84 -5.80
CA VAL A 101 3.44 -61.82 -5.70
C VAL A 101 2.91 -60.73 -4.75
N GLY A 102 3.80 -59.93 -4.16
CA GLY A 102 3.47 -58.76 -3.35
C GLY A 102 3.44 -58.99 -1.83
N GLY A 103 3.97 -60.11 -1.34
CA GLY A 103 4.23 -60.27 0.09
C GLY A 103 5.24 -59.23 0.58
N VAL A 104 5.12 -58.85 1.85
CA VAL A 104 6.00 -57.84 2.47
C VAL A 104 7.08 -58.46 3.34
N ASP A 105 6.90 -59.72 3.75
CA ASP A 105 7.83 -60.45 4.61
C ASP A 105 7.59 -61.95 4.59
N TYR A 106 8.50 -62.72 5.22
CA TYR A 106 8.49 -64.18 5.23
C TYR A 106 9.09 -64.78 6.50
N ILE A 107 8.34 -65.62 7.21
CA ILE A 107 8.73 -66.30 8.45
C ILE A 107 8.92 -67.80 8.19
N THR A 108 10.08 -68.34 8.57
CA THR A 108 10.39 -69.77 8.42
C THR A 108 9.91 -70.56 9.64
N LYS A 109 9.26 -71.71 9.43
CA LYS A 109 8.87 -72.68 10.47
C LYS A 109 10.07 -73.62 10.78
N PRO A 110 10.34 -73.95 12.05
CA PRO A 110 9.68 -73.49 13.27
C PRO A 110 10.07 -72.04 13.62
N PHE A 111 9.10 -71.23 14.04
CA PHE A 111 9.29 -69.80 14.34
C PHE A 111 9.35 -69.53 15.84
N HIS A 112 10.06 -68.47 16.22
CA HIS A 112 10.10 -67.98 17.60
C HIS A 112 9.05 -66.89 17.83
N ASP A 113 8.44 -66.86 19.02
CA ASP A 113 7.39 -65.89 19.37
C ASP A 113 7.83 -64.42 19.14
N ALA A 114 9.06 -64.10 19.56
CA ALA A 114 9.61 -62.75 19.44
C ALA A 114 9.77 -62.32 17.97
N GLU A 115 10.09 -63.26 17.07
CA GLU A 115 10.25 -62.99 15.64
C GLU A 115 8.91 -62.66 14.99
N VAL A 116 7.88 -63.48 15.24
CA VAL A 116 6.53 -63.24 14.71
C VAL A 116 5.99 -61.89 15.20
N LEU A 117 6.09 -61.63 16.51
CA LEU A 117 5.63 -60.37 17.10
C LEU A 117 6.37 -59.15 16.53
N ALA A 118 7.69 -59.22 16.38
CA ALA A 118 8.49 -58.13 15.84
C ALA A 118 8.11 -57.81 14.38
N ARG A 119 7.96 -58.82 13.53
CA ARG A 119 7.59 -58.63 12.13
C ARG A 119 6.16 -58.12 11.96
N VAL A 120 5.21 -58.71 12.70
CA VAL A 120 3.80 -58.24 12.71
C VAL A 120 3.73 -56.78 13.16
N ARG A 121 4.39 -56.42 14.27
CA ARG A 121 4.42 -55.04 14.79
C ARG A 121 5.02 -54.07 13.77
N THR A 122 6.13 -54.45 13.14
CA THR A 122 6.83 -53.62 12.15
C THR A 122 5.91 -53.30 10.97
N HIS A 123 5.29 -54.32 10.37
CA HIS A 123 4.46 -54.12 9.17
C HIS A 123 3.12 -53.43 9.46
N ILE A 124 2.54 -53.64 10.64
CA ILE A 124 1.37 -52.85 11.09
C ILE A 124 1.76 -51.38 11.26
N MET A 125 2.89 -51.08 11.90
CA MET A 125 3.36 -49.71 12.09
C MET A 125 3.64 -49.03 10.74
N ILE A 126 4.27 -49.74 9.80
CA ILE A 126 4.51 -49.23 8.43
C ILE A 126 3.18 -48.91 7.73
N LYS A 127 2.18 -49.80 7.82
CA LYS A 127 0.84 -49.57 7.26
C LYS A 127 0.21 -48.31 7.86
N GLN A 128 0.19 -48.19 9.19
CA GLN A 128 -0.40 -47.05 9.89
C GLN A 128 0.30 -45.72 9.54
N MET A 129 1.63 -45.70 9.48
CA MET A 129 2.38 -44.50 9.05
C MET A 129 2.06 -44.10 7.61
N ARG A 130 1.95 -45.06 6.69
CA ARG A 130 1.58 -44.79 5.29
C ARG A 130 0.17 -44.22 5.19
N GLU A 131 -0.79 -44.76 5.94
CA GLU A 131 -2.16 -44.24 6.00
C GLU A 131 -2.20 -42.82 6.58
N GLN A 132 -1.46 -42.57 7.66
CA GLN A 132 -1.35 -41.24 8.26
C GLN A 132 -0.74 -40.22 7.30
N LEU A 133 0.31 -40.60 6.56
CA LEU A 133 0.92 -39.74 5.56
C LEU A 133 -0.04 -39.44 4.41
N LYS A 134 -0.77 -40.44 3.90
CA LYS A 134 -1.82 -40.24 2.88
C LYS A 134 -2.90 -39.25 3.37
N ARG A 135 -3.35 -39.42 4.63
CA ARG A 135 -4.33 -38.50 5.25
C ARG A 135 -3.79 -37.09 5.39
N HIS A 136 -2.55 -36.94 5.87
CA HIS A 136 -1.91 -35.64 6.05
C HIS A 136 -1.68 -34.93 4.71
N ASN A 137 -1.21 -35.64 3.68
CA ASN A 137 -1.07 -35.09 2.34
C ASN A 137 -2.42 -34.64 1.75
N ALA A 138 -3.48 -35.43 1.95
CA ALA A 138 -4.83 -35.04 1.53
C ALA A 138 -5.34 -33.79 2.28
N GLN A 139 -5.01 -33.66 3.58
CA GLN A 139 -5.34 -32.48 4.36
C GLN A 139 -4.57 -31.24 3.88
N ILE A 140 -3.25 -31.35 3.70
CA ILE A 140 -2.42 -30.27 3.15
C ILE A 140 -2.94 -29.84 1.78
N GLY A 141 -3.31 -30.79 0.90
CA GLY A 141 -3.89 -30.47 -0.40
C GLY A 141 -5.16 -29.61 -0.28
N LYS A 142 -6.08 -29.99 0.61
CA LYS A 142 -7.29 -29.22 0.88
C LYS A 142 -7.00 -27.83 1.46
N GLU A 143 -6.09 -27.74 2.43
CA GLU A 143 -5.70 -26.46 3.05
C GLU A 143 -5.02 -25.53 2.02
N LEU A 144 -4.16 -26.08 1.16
CA LEU A 144 -3.49 -25.33 0.10
C LEU A 144 -4.51 -24.81 -0.94
N ASP A 145 -5.48 -25.64 -1.32
CA ASP A 145 -6.56 -25.24 -2.25
C ASP A 145 -7.45 -24.14 -1.65
N GLU A 146 -7.73 -24.21 -0.34
CA GLU A 146 -8.49 -23.18 0.37
C GLU A 146 -7.71 -21.87 0.46
N HIS A 147 -6.45 -21.90 0.91
CA HIS A 147 -5.60 -20.71 0.96
C HIS A 147 -5.40 -20.09 -0.43
N ARG A 148 -5.24 -20.92 -1.47
CA ARG A 148 -5.16 -20.45 -2.86
C ARG A 148 -6.42 -19.72 -3.28
N ARG A 149 -7.61 -20.26 -2.99
CA ARG A 149 -8.89 -19.60 -3.29
C ARG A 149 -9.04 -18.27 -2.55
N GLN A 150 -8.67 -18.22 -1.27
CA GLN A 150 -8.72 -16.98 -0.48
C GLN A 150 -7.78 -15.89 -1.04
N LEU A 151 -6.55 -16.27 -1.41
CA LEU A 151 -5.59 -15.35 -2.03
C LEU A 151 -6.12 -14.80 -3.35
N LEU A 152 -6.65 -15.65 -4.23
CA LEU A 152 -7.23 -15.22 -5.50
C LEU A 152 -8.39 -14.23 -5.27
N ALA A 153 -9.30 -14.54 -4.35
CA ALA A 153 -10.41 -13.63 -4.02
C ALA A 153 -9.93 -12.26 -3.50
N LEU A 154 -8.83 -12.21 -2.73
CA LEU A 154 -8.24 -10.93 -2.31
C LEU A 154 -7.62 -10.18 -3.48
N LEU A 155 -6.94 -10.88 -4.39
CA LEU A 155 -6.32 -10.27 -5.57
C LEU A 155 -7.37 -9.69 -6.53
N ASP A 156 -8.52 -10.35 -6.69
CA ASP A 156 -9.61 -9.87 -7.55
C ASP A 156 -10.30 -8.60 -7.04
N ASN A 157 -10.13 -8.27 -5.75
CA ASN A 157 -10.62 -7.02 -5.16
C ASN A 157 -9.65 -5.83 -5.34
N LEU A 158 -8.47 -6.05 -5.92
CA LEU A 158 -7.52 -4.97 -6.17
C LEU A 158 -7.93 -4.15 -7.40
N PRO A 159 -7.85 -2.81 -7.35
CA PRO A 159 -8.11 -1.94 -8.51
C PRO A 159 -6.92 -1.94 -9.48
N GLY A 160 -6.60 -3.12 -10.02
CA GLY A 160 -5.36 -3.37 -10.74
C GLY A 160 -5.14 -4.83 -11.09
N LEU A 161 -3.88 -5.22 -11.25
CA LEU A 161 -3.46 -6.61 -11.39
C LEU A 161 -2.28 -6.93 -10.48
N ALA A 162 -2.20 -8.18 -10.07
CA ALA A 162 -1.00 -8.80 -9.53
C ALA A 162 -0.38 -9.70 -10.58
N TYR A 163 0.94 -9.73 -10.65
CA TYR A 163 1.66 -10.56 -11.59
C TYR A 163 2.86 -11.24 -10.95
N ARG A 164 3.24 -12.38 -11.52
CA ARG A 164 4.51 -13.05 -11.28
C ARG A 164 5.12 -13.41 -12.62
N GLU A 165 6.42 -13.19 -12.69
CA GLU A 165 7.25 -13.54 -13.82
C GLU A 165 8.38 -14.47 -13.37
N ILE A 166 8.64 -15.56 -14.09
CA ILE A 166 9.82 -16.42 -13.90
C ILE A 166 10.91 -15.97 -14.87
N VAL A 167 12.10 -15.70 -14.33
CA VAL A 167 13.25 -15.26 -15.13
C VAL A 167 14.12 -16.46 -15.49
N ALA A 168 14.01 -16.94 -16.73
CA ALA A 168 14.91 -17.94 -17.28
C ALA A 168 16.15 -17.24 -17.88
N GLU A 169 17.16 -17.00 -17.03
CA GLU A 169 18.50 -16.47 -17.37
C GLU A 169 18.58 -15.10 -18.05
N GLY A 170 18.91 -14.07 -17.26
CA GLY A 170 19.18 -12.71 -17.74
C GLY A 170 17.92 -11.92 -18.09
N ILE A 171 18.09 -10.62 -18.36
CA ILE A 171 17.03 -9.74 -18.86
C ILE A 171 17.44 -9.25 -20.25
N PRO A 172 17.09 -9.99 -21.31
CA PRO A 172 16.66 -9.29 -22.53
C PRO A 172 15.55 -10.04 -23.32
N ASP A 173 14.49 -9.29 -23.60
CA ASP A 173 13.32 -9.58 -24.45
C ASP A 173 12.10 -10.23 -23.76
N ALA A 174 11.11 -9.38 -23.50
CA ALA A 174 10.01 -9.53 -22.55
C ALA A 174 8.87 -10.46 -23.01
N ARG A 175 9.17 -11.49 -23.80
CA ARG A 175 8.14 -12.34 -24.44
C ARG A 175 7.82 -13.63 -23.70
N ARG A 176 8.42 -13.94 -22.54
CA ARG A 176 8.44 -15.35 -22.06
C ARG A 176 8.34 -15.62 -20.57
N ALA A 177 7.89 -14.68 -19.74
CA ALA A 177 8.06 -14.83 -18.29
C ALA A 177 6.80 -14.84 -17.44
N VAL A 178 5.62 -14.35 -17.89
CA VAL A 178 4.43 -14.26 -17.01
C VAL A 178 3.89 -15.66 -16.72
N ASN A 179 4.11 -16.15 -15.50
CA ASN A 179 3.61 -17.45 -15.04
C ASN A 179 2.36 -17.32 -14.16
N PHE A 180 2.01 -16.09 -13.76
CA PHE A 180 0.77 -15.78 -13.10
C PHE A 180 0.38 -14.33 -13.35
N VAL A 181 -0.91 -14.11 -13.62
CA VAL A 181 -1.55 -12.79 -13.57
C VAL A 181 -2.95 -12.96 -12.98
N SER A 182 -3.38 -12.03 -12.12
CA SER A 182 -4.73 -12.03 -11.54
C SER A 182 -5.79 -11.59 -12.55
N ASP A 183 -7.06 -11.96 -12.33
CA ASP A 183 -8.16 -11.65 -13.26
C ASP A 183 -8.42 -10.15 -13.45
N GLY A 184 -8.00 -9.32 -12.48
CA GLY A 184 -8.02 -7.85 -12.59
C GLY A 184 -7.28 -7.28 -13.81
N VAL A 185 -6.39 -8.06 -14.46
CA VAL A 185 -5.73 -7.66 -15.71
C VAL A 185 -6.72 -7.34 -16.83
N LEU A 186 -7.86 -8.02 -16.90
CA LEU A 186 -8.88 -7.75 -17.90
C LEU A 186 -9.51 -6.37 -17.69
N GLY A 187 -9.80 -6.00 -16.45
CA GLY A 187 -10.35 -4.69 -16.11
C GLY A 187 -9.34 -3.55 -16.30
N LEU A 188 -8.06 -3.80 -15.99
CA LEU A 188 -7.01 -2.81 -16.14
C LEU A 188 -6.60 -2.60 -17.60
N THR A 189 -6.37 -3.69 -18.34
CA THR A 189 -5.69 -3.67 -19.65
C THR A 189 -6.61 -4.00 -20.83
N GLY A 190 -7.77 -4.62 -20.60
CA GLY A 190 -8.66 -5.12 -21.64
C GLY A 190 -8.22 -6.46 -22.27
N TYR A 191 -7.08 -7.01 -21.85
CA TYR A 191 -6.60 -8.33 -22.29
C TYR A 191 -6.96 -9.40 -21.26
N ALA A 192 -7.41 -10.57 -21.75
CA ALA A 192 -7.68 -11.70 -20.89
C ALA A 192 -6.38 -12.31 -20.32
N PRO A 193 -6.38 -12.90 -19.10
CA PRO A 193 -5.21 -13.51 -18.48
C PRO A 193 -4.44 -14.49 -19.40
N GLU A 194 -5.16 -15.22 -20.26
CA GLU A 194 -4.60 -16.21 -21.19
C GLU A 194 -3.69 -15.59 -22.25
N ARG A 195 -3.86 -14.31 -22.57
CA ARG A 195 -2.97 -13.59 -23.51
C ARG A 195 -1.55 -13.44 -22.94
N PHE A 196 -1.42 -13.35 -21.62
CA PHE A 196 -0.14 -13.21 -20.92
C PHE A 196 0.48 -14.58 -20.60
N MET A 197 -0.33 -15.54 -20.13
CA MET A 197 0.16 -16.86 -19.69
C MET A 197 0.17 -17.93 -20.80
N GLY A 198 -0.54 -17.71 -21.91
CA GLY A 198 -0.72 -18.66 -23.02
C GLY A 198 0.40 -18.66 -24.05
N GLU A 199 0.10 -19.10 -25.28
CA GLU A 199 1.11 -19.18 -26.36
C GLU A 199 1.58 -17.82 -26.87
N GLU A 200 0.71 -16.80 -26.81
CA GLU A 200 1.01 -15.44 -27.26
C GLU A 200 2.05 -14.73 -26.39
N ARG A 201 2.07 -15.06 -25.09
CA ARG A 201 3.01 -14.56 -24.08
C ARG A 201 3.25 -13.04 -24.14
N LEU A 202 2.16 -12.28 -24.14
CA LEU A 202 2.20 -10.82 -24.08
C LEU A 202 2.91 -10.38 -22.78
N GLY A 203 3.94 -9.54 -22.89
CA GLY A 203 4.63 -8.99 -21.73
C GLY A 203 3.96 -7.72 -21.21
N LEU A 204 4.11 -7.41 -19.91
CA LEU A 204 3.62 -6.16 -19.34
C LEU A 204 4.28 -4.92 -19.97
N LEU A 205 5.52 -5.05 -20.44
CA LEU A 205 6.21 -3.97 -21.16
C LEU A 205 5.64 -3.73 -22.56
N ASP A 206 4.99 -4.73 -23.18
CA ASP A 206 4.42 -4.60 -24.52
C ASP A 206 3.20 -3.67 -24.52
N ILE A 207 2.45 -3.66 -23.42
CA ILE A 207 1.30 -2.76 -23.23
C ILE A 207 1.69 -1.38 -22.68
N ALA A 208 2.94 -1.16 -22.28
CA ALA A 208 3.42 0.14 -21.84
C ALA A 208 3.52 1.13 -23.01
N HIS A 209 3.20 2.40 -22.74
CA HIS A 209 3.31 3.50 -23.70
C HIS A 209 4.76 3.65 -24.18
N GLU A 210 4.96 3.87 -25.48
CA GLU A 210 6.26 3.84 -26.13
C GLU A 210 7.30 4.75 -25.47
N GLU A 211 6.90 5.98 -25.13
CA GLU A 211 7.74 6.97 -24.45
C GLU A 211 8.21 6.54 -23.04
N ASP A 212 7.46 5.67 -22.36
CA ASP A 212 7.76 5.29 -20.98
C ASP A 212 8.61 4.00 -20.90
N ARG A 213 8.65 3.20 -21.98
CA ARG A 213 9.33 1.89 -22.03
C ARG A 213 10.81 1.94 -21.65
N GLU A 214 11.53 2.96 -22.10
CA GLU A 214 12.96 3.08 -21.81
C GLU A 214 13.21 3.38 -20.32
N THR A 215 12.40 4.28 -19.75
CA THR A 215 12.45 4.64 -18.32
C THR A 215 12.12 3.45 -17.43
N ILE A 216 11.09 2.68 -17.79
CA ILE A 216 10.71 1.44 -17.10
C ILE A 216 11.89 0.46 -17.10
N ARG A 217 12.44 0.14 -18.28
CA ARG A 217 13.55 -0.81 -18.41
C ARG A 217 14.78 -0.40 -17.59
N ARG A 218 15.18 0.86 -17.66
CA ARG A 218 16.35 1.37 -16.89
C ARG A 218 16.12 1.28 -15.38
N THR A 219 14.91 1.61 -14.92
CA THR A 219 14.57 1.57 -13.49
C THR A 219 14.59 0.14 -12.95
N ILE A 220 13.98 -0.80 -13.68
CA ILE A 220 13.94 -2.22 -13.30
C ILE A 220 15.36 -2.79 -13.27
N ASP A 221 16.18 -2.55 -14.29
CA ASP A 221 17.55 -3.05 -14.36
C ASP A 221 18.42 -2.52 -13.20
N ALA A 222 18.32 -1.23 -12.87
CA ALA A 222 19.01 -0.65 -11.72
C ALA A 222 18.53 -1.27 -10.40
N ALA A 223 17.22 -1.40 -10.19
CA ALA A 223 16.67 -1.94 -8.96
C ALA A 223 17.03 -3.42 -8.75
N LEU A 224 17.07 -4.22 -9.82
CA LEU A 224 17.46 -5.62 -9.75
C LEU A 224 18.95 -5.80 -9.45
N LYS A 225 19.83 -4.93 -10.00
CA LYS A 225 21.26 -4.89 -9.64
C LYS A 225 21.47 -4.54 -8.17
N GLU A 226 20.70 -3.58 -7.65
CA GLU A 226 20.73 -3.15 -6.25
C GLU A 226 19.95 -4.07 -5.31
N ARG A 227 19.24 -5.07 -5.84
CA ARG A 227 18.38 -6.01 -5.09
C ARG A 227 17.36 -5.32 -4.19
N ARG A 228 16.76 -4.23 -4.68
CA ARG A 228 15.73 -3.48 -3.97
C ARG A 228 14.38 -3.56 -4.67
N ARG A 229 13.32 -3.23 -3.92
CA ARG A 229 12.00 -2.97 -4.49
C ARG A 229 12.05 -1.71 -5.35
N TRP A 230 11.20 -1.65 -6.37
CA TRP A 230 11.00 -0.45 -7.18
C TRP A 230 9.53 -0.08 -7.23
N GLU A 231 9.32 1.22 -7.47
CA GLU A 231 8.03 1.81 -7.73
C GLU A 231 8.11 2.61 -9.01
N LEU A 232 7.09 2.49 -9.86
CA LEU A 232 7.02 3.15 -11.15
C LEU A 232 5.63 3.76 -11.34
N ILE A 233 5.60 4.92 -12.00
CA ILE A 233 4.37 5.50 -12.53
C ILE A 233 4.59 5.66 -14.03
N TYR A 234 3.73 5.04 -14.83
CA TYR A 234 3.84 5.06 -16.29
C TYR A 234 2.47 4.89 -16.94
N ARG A 235 2.42 5.11 -18.26
CA ARG A 235 1.22 4.93 -19.06
C ARG A 235 1.19 3.54 -19.70
N ILE A 236 0.01 2.96 -19.79
CA ILE A 236 -0.28 1.77 -20.59
C ILE A 236 -1.32 2.09 -21.66
N ILE A 237 -1.29 1.33 -22.74
CA ILE A 237 -2.30 1.32 -23.79
C ILE A 237 -3.11 0.03 -23.67
N THR A 238 -4.42 0.17 -23.41
CA THR A 238 -5.34 -0.97 -23.30
C THR A 238 -5.61 -1.62 -24.66
N ALA A 239 -6.22 -2.81 -24.64
CA ALA A 239 -6.64 -3.54 -25.84
C ALA A 239 -7.58 -2.73 -26.77
N TRP A 240 -8.29 -1.74 -26.22
CA TRP A 240 -9.19 -0.86 -26.98
C TRP A 240 -8.56 0.48 -27.37
N GLY A 241 -7.27 0.69 -27.08
CA GLY A 241 -6.52 1.91 -27.42
C GLY A 241 -6.68 3.07 -26.42
N GLU A 242 -7.30 2.84 -25.25
CA GLU A 242 -7.34 3.84 -24.18
C GLU A 242 -5.97 3.93 -23.48
N GLU A 243 -5.51 5.15 -23.22
CA GLU A 243 -4.34 5.43 -22.38
C GLU A 243 -4.75 5.50 -20.90
N LYS A 244 -4.07 4.71 -20.06
CA LYS A 244 -4.25 4.72 -18.60
C LYS A 244 -2.94 4.96 -17.88
N TRP A 245 -2.99 5.66 -16.75
CA TRP A 245 -1.86 5.81 -15.84
C TRP A 245 -1.89 4.70 -14.80
N VAL A 246 -0.76 4.02 -14.64
CA VAL A 246 -0.61 2.97 -13.65
C VAL A 246 0.50 3.28 -12.66
N TRP A 247 0.31 2.82 -11.43
CA TRP A 247 1.36 2.75 -10.43
C TRP A 247 1.71 1.29 -10.18
N GLU A 248 2.98 0.96 -10.38
CA GLU A 248 3.51 -0.37 -10.18
C GLU A 248 4.45 -0.39 -8.97
N GLN A 249 4.31 -1.42 -8.12
CA GLN A 249 5.26 -1.75 -7.08
C GLN A 249 5.67 -3.22 -7.21
N SER A 250 6.97 -3.45 -7.38
CA SER A 250 7.48 -4.78 -7.73
C SER A 250 8.84 -5.07 -7.09
N SER A 251 9.20 -6.36 -7.04
CA SER A 251 10.44 -6.84 -6.45
C SER A 251 10.92 -8.13 -7.12
N GLY A 252 12.23 -8.33 -7.13
CA GLY A 252 12.85 -9.58 -7.56
C GLY A 252 13.10 -10.52 -6.38
N ALA A 253 12.85 -11.82 -6.56
CA ALA A 253 13.26 -12.88 -5.64
C ALA A 253 14.50 -13.61 -6.18
N PHE A 254 15.48 -13.85 -5.32
CA PHE A 254 16.78 -14.40 -5.69
C PHE A 254 17.04 -15.72 -4.97
N ASP A 255 17.79 -16.62 -5.59
CA ASP A 255 18.25 -17.86 -4.95
C ASP A 255 19.43 -17.61 -4.01
N ALA A 256 19.88 -18.67 -3.33
CA ALA A 256 21.03 -18.61 -2.42
C ALA A 256 22.35 -18.21 -3.11
N SER A 257 22.46 -18.39 -4.43
CA SER A 257 23.63 -17.96 -5.23
C SER A 257 23.53 -16.49 -5.67
N GLY A 258 22.39 -15.85 -5.45
CA GLY A 258 22.13 -14.48 -5.87
C GLY A 258 21.62 -14.35 -7.31
N LYS A 259 21.20 -15.44 -7.95
CA LYS A 259 20.57 -15.43 -9.28
C LYS A 259 19.09 -15.06 -9.12
N LEU A 260 18.59 -14.18 -9.98
CA LEU A 260 17.18 -13.79 -10.02
C LEU A 260 16.33 -15.00 -10.46
N ILE A 261 15.31 -15.35 -9.68
CA ILE A 261 14.38 -16.45 -9.96
C ILE A 261 13.04 -15.90 -10.46
N THR A 262 12.45 -14.96 -9.73
CA THR A 262 11.13 -14.41 -10.03
C THR A 262 11.09 -12.90 -9.89
N ILE A 263 10.18 -12.28 -10.62
CA ILE A 263 9.74 -10.90 -10.39
C ILE A 263 8.27 -10.96 -10.00
N GLU A 264 7.90 -10.25 -8.95
CA GLU A 264 6.54 -10.21 -8.42
C GLU A 264 6.13 -8.77 -8.18
N GLY A 265 4.91 -8.43 -8.56
CA GLY A 265 4.47 -7.05 -8.54
C GLY A 265 2.96 -6.86 -8.57
N LEU A 266 2.59 -5.63 -8.25
CA LEU A 266 1.22 -5.12 -8.26
C LEU A 266 1.19 -3.87 -9.13
N VAL A 267 0.20 -3.79 -10.02
CA VAL A 267 -0.03 -2.65 -10.91
C VAL A 267 -1.44 -2.13 -10.66
N ASN A 268 -1.58 -0.91 -10.17
CA ASN A 268 -2.87 -0.29 -9.87
C ASN A 268 -3.21 0.82 -10.89
N ASP A 269 -4.48 0.95 -11.24
CA ASP A 269 -4.97 2.08 -12.03
C ASP A 269 -4.96 3.36 -11.18
N ILE A 270 -4.22 4.38 -11.62
CA ILE A 270 -4.17 5.70 -10.98
C ILE A 270 -4.67 6.81 -11.91
N THR A 271 -5.36 6.46 -13.00
CA THR A 271 -5.78 7.41 -14.05
C THR A 271 -6.66 8.53 -13.48
N GLU A 272 -7.66 8.21 -12.66
CA GLU A 272 -8.52 9.22 -12.02
C GLU A 272 -7.72 10.10 -11.05
N LYS A 273 -6.84 9.50 -10.26
CA LYS A 273 -5.97 10.22 -9.32
C LYS A 273 -5.09 11.24 -10.06
N GLN A 274 -4.49 10.83 -11.18
CA GLN A 274 -3.67 11.72 -12.02
C GLN A 274 -4.49 12.84 -12.66
N LYS A 275 -5.67 12.53 -13.19
CA LYS A 275 -6.60 13.53 -13.75
C LYS A 275 -7.00 14.57 -12.69
N ASN A 276 -7.29 14.13 -11.47
CA ASN A 276 -7.65 15.01 -10.36
C ASN A 276 -6.49 15.90 -9.93
N GLU A 277 -5.28 15.36 -9.79
CA GLU A 277 -4.10 16.14 -9.40
C GLU A 277 -3.79 17.24 -10.43
N LEU A 278 -3.87 16.91 -11.73
CA LEU A 278 -3.70 17.88 -12.81
C LEU A 278 -4.83 18.93 -12.82
N GLY A 279 -6.07 18.51 -12.53
CA GLY A 279 -7.21 19.41 -12.38
C GLY A 279 -7.00 20.44 -11.27
N ILE A 280 -6.60 19.98 -10.09
CA ILE A 280 -6.31 20.83 -8.92
C ILE A 280 -5.16 21.79 -9.21
N ARG A 281 -4.09 21.35 -9.88
CA ARG A 281 -2.97 22.22 -10.26
C ARG A 281 -3.42 23.34 -11.19
N ARG A 282 -4.19 23.02 -12.23
CA ARG A 282 -4.75 24.02 -13.17
C ARG A 282 -5.71 25.00 -12.47
N GLU A 283 -6.52 24.53 -11.54
CA GLU A 283 -7.41 25.39 -10.77
C GLU A 283 -6.61 26.37 -9.89
N ASN A 284 -5.57 25.87 -9.21
CA ASN A 284 -4.66 26.71 -8.42
C ASN A 284 -3.94 27.76 -9.27
N GLU A 285 -3.49 27.40 -10.48
CA GLU A 285 -2.89 28.36 -11.42
C GLU A 285 -3.89 29.45 -11.82
N LYS A 286 -5.11 29.07 -12.22
CA LYS A 286 -6.18 30.04 -12.56
C LYS A 286 -6.56 30.93 -11.39
N LEU A 287 -6.61 30.40 -10.17
CA LEU A 287 -6.87 31.18 -8.96
C LEU A 287 -5.75 32.18 -8.68
N ARG A 288 -4.48 31.76 -8.83
CA ARG A 288 -3.31 32.64 -8.71
C ARG A 288 -3.34 33.76 -9.76
N GLU A 289 -3.69 33.45 -11.00
CA GLU A 289 -3.83 34.46 -12.06
C GLU A 289 -4.96 35.45 -11.79
N ARG A 290 -6.13 34.99 -11.32
CA ARG A 290 -7.24 35.86 -10.92
C ARG A 290 -6.89 36.78 -9.75
N LEU A 291 -6.08 36.30 -8.80
CA LEU A 291 -5.56 37.11 -7.71
C LEU A 291 -4.58 38.17 -8.23
N LYS A 292 -3.65 37.80 -9.12
CA LYS A 292 -2.73 38.76 -9.76
C LYS A 292 -3.46 39.84 -10.56
N ALA A 293 -4.50 39.47 -11.30
CA ALA A 293 -5.25 40.41 -12.15
C ALA A 293 -6.12 41.40 -11.36
N ARG A 294 -6.46 41.10 -10.10
CA ARG A 294 -7.28 41.98 -9.25
C ARG A 294 -6.48 42.99 -8.44
N CYS A 295 -5.20 42.74 -8.18
CA CYS A 295 -4.54 43.45 -7.07
C CYS A 295 -3.79 44.73 -7.43
N PHE A 296 -3.42 45.02 -8.68
CA PHE A 296 -2.54 46.18 -8.95
C PHE A 296 -2.78 46.85 -10.30
N THR A 297 -3.89 47.60 -10.44
CA THR A 297 -4.21 48.32 -11.69
C THR A 297 -3.16 49.39 -12.05
N ASN A 298 -2.39 49.89 -11.08
CA ASN A 298 -1.48 51.03 -11.25
C ASN A 298 0.00 50.74 -10.93
N ILE A 299 0.39 49.51 -10.57
CA ILE A 299 1.80 49.14 -10.30
C ILE A 299 2.26 48.13 -11.34
N VAL A 300 3.29 48.48 -12.11
CA VAL A 300 3.89 47.61 -13.12
C VAL A 300 5.22 47.07 -12.61
N GLY A 301 5.35 45.75 -12.52
CA GLY A 301 6.61 45.08 -12.17
C GLY A 301 6.49 43.56 -12.16
N ASP A 302 7.50 42.85 -12.68
CA ASP A 302 7.55 41.38 -12.66
C ASP A 302 8.90 40.83 -12.15
N SER A 303 9.76 41.69 -11.62
CA SER A 303 11.03 41.27 -11.04
C SER A 303 10.80 40.43 -9.75
N PRO A 304 11.69 39.48 -9.42
CA PRO A 304 11.54 38.68 -8.20
C PRO A 304 11.34 39.52 -6.92
N PRO A 305 12.08 40.62 -6.67
CA PRO A 305 11.83 41.47 -5.50
C PRO A 305 10.44 42.13 -5.51
N MET A 306 9.92 42.53 -6.67
CA MET A 306 8.58 43.10 -6.76
C MET A 306 7.48 42.08 -6.48
N ARG A 307 7.70 40.80 -6.79
CA ARG A 307 6.77 39.72 -6.43
C ARG A 307 6.66 39.56 -4.92
N GLU A 308 7.78 39.64 -4.19
CA GLU A 308 7.78 39.64 -2.73
C GLU A 308 7.03 40.85 -2.15
N VAL A 309 7.21 42.04 -2.75
CA VAL A 309 6.46 43.25 -2.38
C VAL A 309 4.95 43.05 -2.59
N PHE A 310 4.52 42.44 -3.70
CA PHE A 310 3.10 42.15 -3.92
C PHE A 310 2.52 41.16 -2.89
N GLU A 311 3.28 40.14 -2.50
CA GLU A 311 2.87 39.22 -1.42
C GLU A 311 2.77 39.91 -0.06
N LEU A 312 3.67 40.85 0.24
CA LEU A 312 3.60 41.69 1.43
C LEU A 312 2.38 42.60 1.42
N ILE A 313 2.07 43.25 0.29
CA ILE A 313 0.88 44.09 0.14
C ILE A 313 -0.40 43.27 0.35
N ALA A 314 -0.50 42.08 -0.25
CA ALA A 314 -1.67 41.21 -0.09
C ALA A 314 -1.87 40.77 1.37
N ARG A 315 -0.79 40.39 2.06
CA ARG A 315 -0.83 40.03 3.50
C ARG A 315 -1.23 41.22 4.36
N ALA A 316 -0.64 42.39 4.12
CA ALA A 316 -0.95 43.62 4.85
C ALA A 316 -2.39 44.09 4.60
N GLY A 317 -2.91 43.97 3.38
CA GLY A 317 -4.30 44.29 3.05
C GLY A 317 -5.30 43.49 3.90
N GLY A 318 -5.00 42.22 4.17
CA GLY A 318 -5.86 41.32 4.95
C GLY A 318 -5.95 41.59 6.46
N THR A 319 -5.19 42.54 7.01
CA THR A 319 -5.24 42.91 8.44
C THR A 319 -5.60 44.37 8.66
N GLU A 320 -5.97 44.75 9.88
CA GLU A 320 -6.19 46.17 10.27
C GLU A 320 -4.93 46.81 10.88
N ASP A 321 -3.79 46.10 10.89
CA ASP A 321 -2.57 46.57 11.52
C ASP A 321 -1.98 47.79 10.78
N CYS A 322 -1.22 48.60 11.53
CA CYS A 322 -0.42 49.68 10.98
C CYS A 322 0.68 49.14 10.08
N VAL A 323 0.85 49.74 8.90
CA VAL A 323 1.84 49.31 7.91
C VAL A 323 2.87 50.42 7.71
N VAL A 324 4.15 50.09 7.69
CA VAL A 324 5.24 51.02 7.38
C VAL A 324 5.97 50.58 6.12
N ILE A 325 6.10 51.48 5.16
CA ILE A 325 6.70 51.26 3.85
C ILE A 325 8.05 51.98 3.79
N PHE A 326 9.11 51.23 3.62
CA PHE A 326 10.47 51.75 3.48
C PHE A 326 10.90 51.77 2.01
N GLY A 327 11.66 52.79 1.64
CA GLY A 327 12.30 52.86 0.34
C GLY A 327 12.77 54.26 -0.04
N GLU A 328 13.72 54.33 -0.96
CA GLU A 328 14.26 55.60 -1.46
C GLU A 328 13.15 56.50 -2.06
N SER A 329 13.45 57.80 -2.22
CA SER A 329 12.48 58.72 -2.84
C SER A 329 12.22 58.31 -4.30
N GLY A 330 10.95 58.41 -4.75
CA GLY A 330 10.57 58.05 -6.12
C GLY A 330 10.35 56.55 -6.41
N THR A 331 10.47 55.66 -5.43
CA THR A 331 10.28 54.20 -5.62
C THR A 331 8.82 53.72 -5.65
N GLY A 332 7.84 54.64 -5.62
CA GLY A 332 6.42 54.29 -5.69
C GLY A 332 5.77 53.89 -4.36
N LYS A 333 6.28 54.36 -3.21
CA LYS A 333 5.73 54.07 -1.87
C LYS A 333 4.25 54.43 -1.73
N GLU A 334 3.81 55.54 -2.31
CA GLU A 334 2.39 55.93 -2.30
C GLU A 334 1.52 54.94 -3.09
N LEU A 335 2.01 54.42 -4.22
CA LEU A 335 1.29 53.40 -4.99
C LEU A 335 1.14 52.12 -4.18
N ALA A 336 2.20 51.70 -3.48
CA ALA A 336 2.15 50.55 -2.58
C ALA A 336 1.15 50.77 -1.43
N ALA A 337 1.12 51.96 -0.83
CA ALA A 337 0.15 52.30 0.22
C ALA A 337 -1.30 52.25 -0.29
N ARG A 338 -1.55 52.77 -1.49
CA ARG A 338 -2.86 52.73 -2.13
C ARG A 338 -3.28 51.29 -2.43
N ALA A 339 -2.36 50.44 -2.89
CA ALA A 339 -2.63 49.03 -3.12
C ALA A 339 -2.97 48.26 -1.83
N VAL A 340 -2.31 48.58 -0.69
CA VAL A 340 -2.67 48.02 0.62
C VAL A 340 -4.10 48.41 1.00
N HIS A 341 -4.50 49.66 0.76
CA HIS A 341 -5.86 50.13 1.02
C HIS A 341 -6.91 49.43 0.12
N GLU A 342 -6.64 49.30 -1.18
CA GLU A 342 -7.51 48.60 -2.15
C GLU A 342 -7.69 47.12 -1.81
N CYS A 343 -6.69 46.49 -1.20
CA CYS A 343 -6.74 45.10 -0.73
C CYS A 343 -7.35 44.93 0.68
N SER A 344 -7.78 46.02 1.33
CA SER A 344 -8.30 46.00 2.70
C SER A 344 -9.82 45.94 2.77
N ALA A 345 -10.36 45.64 3.95
CA ALA A 345 -11.80 45.73 4.23
C ALA A 345 -12.36 47.17 4.10
N ARG A 346 -11.48 48.18 4.01
CA ARG A 346 -11.82 49.61 3.88
C ARG A 346 -11.66 50.12 2.44
N CYS A 347 -11.53 49.26 1.44
CA CYS A 347 -11.29 49.64 0.04
C CYS A 347 -12.32 50.61 -0.55
N ASP A 348 -13.58 50.56 -0.09
CA ASP A 348 -14.66 51.46 -0.52
C ASP A 348 -14.76 52.75 0.34
N LYS A 349 -13.80 52.98 1.25
CA LYS A 349 -13.78 54.12 2.20
C LYS A 349 -12.73 55.16 1.78
N PRO A 350 -12.72 56.36 2.39
CA PRO A 350 -11.76 57.40 2.02
C PRO A 350 -10.30 56.98 2.23
N PHE A 351 -9.46 57.24 1.23
CA PHE A 351 -8.00 57.19 1.34
C PHE A 351 -7.44 58.62 1.38
N ILE A 352 -6.93 59.06 2.53
CA ILE A 352 -6.41 60.41 2.73
C ILE A 352 -4.87 60.35 2.79
N ALA A 353 -4.23 60.83 1.73
CA ALA A 353 -2.78 60.97 1.67
C ALA A 353 -2.33 62.34 2.20
N VAL A 354 -1.32 62.34 3.07
CA VAL A 354 -0.71 63.54 3.65
C VAL A 354 0.80 63.42 3.54
N ASN A 355 1.43 64.35 2.83
CA ASN A 355 2.88 64.49 2.84
C ASN A 355 3.28 65.31 4.08
N CYS A 356 3.99 64.66 5.01
CA CYS A 356 4.39 65.26 6.29
C CYS A 356 5.50 66.30 6.14
N GLY A 357 6.38 66.16 5.15
CA GLY A 357 7.47 67.11 4.87
C GLY A 357 7.00 68.41 4.22
N ALA A 358 5.85 68.38 3.53
CA ALA A 358 5.30 69.54 2.84
C ALA A 358 4.52 70.51 3.75
N ILE A 359 4.23 70.12 5.00
CA ILE A 359 3.40 70.92 5.92
C ILE A 359 4.31 71.73 6.85
N PRO A 360 4.25 73.08 6.81
CA PRO A 360 4.97 73.93 7.76
C PRO A 360 4.56 73.61 9.20
N GLU A 361 5.52 73.61 10.13
CA GLU A 361 5.27 73.21 11.53
C GLU A 361 4.18 74.04 12.22
N ASN A 362 4.08 75.33 11.89
CA ASN A 362 3.06 76.24 12.41
C ASN A 362 1.64 75.97 11.87
N LEU A 363 1.51 75.20 10.78
CA LEU A 363 0.23 74.82 10.16
C LEU A 363 -0.13 73.35 10.43
N PHE A 364 0.72 72.60 11.13
CA PHE A 364 0.48 71.18 11.39
C PHE A 364 -0.86 70.94 12.09
N GLU A 365 -1.16 71.68 13.17
CA GLU A 365 -2.39 71.47 13.93
C GLU A 365 -3.65 71.78 13.12
N SER A 366 -3.63 72.86 12.34
CA SER A 366 -4.80 73.27 11.55
C SER A 366 -5.06 72.34 10.37
N GLU A 367 -4.03 71.73 9.78
CA GLU A 367 -4.17 70.77 8.69
C GLU A 367 -4.52 69.35 9.19
N PHE A 368 -3.87 68.87 10.26
CA PHE A 368 -4.13 67.52 10.80
C PHE A 368 -5.43 67.44 11.61
N PHE A 369 -5.67 68.41 12.49
CA PHE A 369 -6.78 68.42 13.44
C PHE A 369 -7.94 69.33 13.01
N GLY A 370 -7.74 70.19 12.01
CA GLY A 370 -8.76 71.14 11.58
C GLY A 370 -8.91 72.32 12.53
N TYR A 371 -9.81 73.24 12.21
CA TYR A 371 -10.06 74.43 13.00
C TYR A 371 -11.52 74.90 12.92
N LYS A 372 -11.95 75.61 13.95
CA LYS A 372 -13.25 76.29 14.00
C LYS A 372 -13.14 77.73 13.50
N LYS A 373 -14.24 78.28 12.98
CA LYS A 373 -14.33 79.68 12.57
C LYS A 373 -13.88 80.59 13.72
N GLY A 374 -12.95 81.50 13.44
CA GLY A 374 -12.41 82.44 14.44
C GLY A 374 -11.23 81.92 15.26
N ALA A 375 -10.71 80.72 14.98
CA ALA A 375 -9.55 80.15 15.69
C ALA A 375 -8.25 80.96 15.55
N PHE A 376 -8.06 81.65 14.41
CA PHE A 376 -6.94 82.56 14.14
C PHE A 376 -7.35 83.61 13.10
N THR A 377 -6.52 84.65 12.94
CA THR A 377 -6.73 85.70 11.93
C THR A 377 -6.74 85.09 10.52
N GLY A 378 -7.92 85.03 9.88
CA GLY A 378 -8.13 84.42 8.56
C GLY A 378 -9.02 83.17 8.55
N ALA A 379 -9.40 82.63 9.71
CA ALA A 379 -10.29 81.47 9.82
C ALA A 379 -11.77 81.85 9.57
N LEU A 380 -12.15 82.02 8.30
CA LEU A 380 -13.48 82.49 7.88
C LEU A 380 -14.60 81.44 8.03
N ALA A 381 -14.25 80.16 8.08
CA ALA A 381 -15.18 79.04 8.20
C ALA A 381 -14.53 77.86 8.96
N ASP A 382 -15.34 76.89 9.39
CA ASP A 382 -14.87 75.63 9.94
C ASP A 382 -14.19 74.79 8.84
N ARG A 383 -13.06 74.15 9.17
CA ARG A 383 -12.36 73.23 8.26
C ARG A 383 -12.00 71.94 9.00
N LYS A 384 -12.39 70.80 8.42
CA LYS A 384 -12.02 69.47 8.92
C LYS A 384 -10.55 69.16 8.63
N GLY A 385 -9.85 68.61 9.61
CA GLY A 385 -8.48 68.15 9.46
C GLY A 385 -8.37 66.82 8.72
N CYS A 386 -7.15 66.40 8.42
CA CYS A 386 -6.86 65.12 7.77
C CYS A 386 -7.40 63.92 8.56
N LEU A 387 -7.33 63.95 9.90
CA LEU A 387 -7.81 62.85 10.74
C LEU A 387 -9.34 62.68 10.64
N ASP A 388 -10.10 63.78 10.68
CA ASP A 388 -11.56 63.76 10.50
C ASP A 388 -11.96 63.30 9.09
N ARG A 389 -11.16 63.67 8.07
CA ARG A 389 -11.42 63.27 6.68
C ARG A 389 -11.12 61.79 6.44
N ALA A 390 -10.25 61.19 7.24
CA ALA A 390 -9.87 59.79 7.14
C ALA A 390 -10.80 58.85 7.93
N ASP A 391 -11.77 59.39 8.68
CA ASP A 391 -12.67 58.60 9.51
C ASP A 391 -13.39 57.48 8.73
N GLY A 392 -13.39 56.27 9.28
CA GLY A 392 -13.86 55.04 8.64
C GLY A 392 -12.95 54.50 7.53
N GLY A 393 -11.93 55.23 7.10
CA GLY A 393 -11.05 54.91 5.97
C GLY A 393 -9.59 54.66 6.37
N THR A 394 -8.66 55.19 5.56
CA THR A 394 -7.22 55.02 5.73
C THR A 394 -6.51 56.37 5.65
N LEU A 395 -5.63 56.63 6.61
CA LEU A 395 -4.72 57.78 6.63
C LEU A 395 -3.33 57.32 6.19
N PHE A 396 -2.85 57.85 5.07
CA PHE A 396 -1.50 57.62 4.58
C PHE A 396 -0.59 58.80 4.93
N LEU A 397 0.48 58.52 5.68
CA LEU A 397 1.48 59.47 6.13
C LEU A 397 2.77 59.28 5.31
N ASP A 398 2.94 60.09 4.27
CA ASP A 398 4.18 60.09 3.48
C ASP A 398 5.25 60.93 4.16
N GLU A 399 6.51 60.53 3.96
CA GLU A 399 7.68 61.16 4.57
C GLU A 399 7.57 61.31 6.10
N LEU A 400 7.10 60.27 6.79
CA LEU A 400 6.90 60.28 8.25
C LEU A 400 8.15 60.74 9.03
N GLY A 401 9.35 60.43 8.51
CA GLY A 401 10.63 60.84 9.10
C GLY A 401 10.91 62.35 9.09
N GLU A 402 10.12 63.17 8.38
CA GLU A 402 10.23 64.63 8.36
C GLU A 402 9.43 65.34 9.47
N LEU A 403 8.54 64.63 10.18
CA LEU A 403 7.77 65.23 11.26
C LEU A 403 8.68 65.74 12.39
N SER A 404 8.39 66.96 12.87
CA SER A 404 9.04 67.51 14.07
C SER A 404 8.63 66.73 15.33
N LEU A 405 9.47 66.74 16.38
CA LEU A 405 9.16 66.06 17.65
C LEU A 405 7.84 66.55 18.28
N SER A 406 7.54 67.84 18.12
CA SER A 406 6.28 68.45 18.58
C SER A 406 5.08 67.86 17.84
N ALA A 407 5.17 67.76 16.51
CA ALA A 407 4.13 67.16 15.67
C ALA A 407 3.93 65.66 15.98
N GLN A 408 5.03 64.91 16.17
CA GLN A 408 4.98 63.50 16.56
C GLN A 408 4.26 63.29 17.88
N THR A 409 4.54 64.11 18.89
CA THR A 409 3.90 64.03 20.22
C THR A 409 2.38 64.25 20.12
N LYS A 410 1.96 65.22 19.29
CA LYS A 410 0.53 65.53 19.08
C LYS A 410 -0.18 64.45 18.29
N LEU A 411 0.46 63.94 17.23
CA LEU A 411 -0.07 62.85 16.42
C LEU A 411 -0.21 61.58 17.26
N LEU A 412 0.81 61.21 18.03
CA LEU A 412 0.81 60.04 18.90
C LEU A 412 -0.37 60.08 19.89
N ARG A 413 -0.56 61.24 20.53
CA ARG A 413 -1.70 61.45 21.45
C ARG A 413 -3.05 61.24 20.74
N ALA A 414 -3.18 61.73 19.51
CA ALA A 414 -4.41 61.58 18.75
C ALA A 414 -4.69 60.12 18.35
N ILE A 415 -3.66 59.34 17.99
CA ILE A 415 -3.79 57.95 17.51
C ILE A 415 -3.86 56.91 18.64
N GLU A 416 -3.33 57.18 19.83
CA GLU A 416 -3.41 56.30 21.01
C GLU A 416 -4.80 56.31 21.71
N GLY A 417 -5.83 56.83 21.04
CA GLY A 417 -7.22 56.78 21.51
C GLY A 417 -7.63 57.92 22.46
N GLN A 418 -6.73 58.88 22.74
CA GLN A 418 -7.13 60.11 23.45
C GLN A 418 -7.95 61.05 22.56
N GLY A 419 -7.86 60.90 21.23
CA GLY A 419 -8.52 61.80 20.28
C GLY A 419 -7.84 63.15 20.18
N PHE A 420 -8.46 64.08 19.47
CA PHE A 420 -7.96 65.45 19.33
C PHE A 420 -9.11 66.45 19.37
N THR A 421 -8.78 67.71 19.62
CA THR A 421 -9.71 68.85 19.55
C THR A 421 -9.26 69.76 18.41
N PRO A 422 -10.15 70.16 17.48
CA PRO A 422 -9.81 71.13 16.44
C PRO A 422 -9.29 72.44 17.05
N VAL A 423 -8.42 73.16 16.33
CA VAL A 423 -7.89 74.44 16.80
C VAL A 423 -9.04 75.44 16.99
N GLY A 424 -9.11 76.03 18.18
CA GLY A 424 -10.21 76.93 18.59
C GLY A 424 -11.54 76.23 18.89
N GLY A 425 -11.57 74.89 18.90
CA GLY A 425 -12.72 74.08 19.31
C GLY A 425 -12.57 73.50 20.72
N SER A 426 -13.69 73.03 21.28
CA SER A 426 -13.76 72.38 22.60
C SER A 426 -14.28 70.95 22.55
N GLU A 427 -14.72 70.48 21.38
CA GLU A 427 -15.28 69.14 21.19
C GLU A 427 -14.17 68.13 20.89
N LEU A 428 -14.21 66.99 21.57
CA LEU A 428 -13.24 65.91 21.41
C LEU A 428 -13.66 64.98 20.28
N HIS A 429 -12.78 64.81 19.30
CA HIS A 429 -12.98 63.96 18.13
C HIS A 429 -12.15 62.67 18.27
N LYS A 430 -12.76 61.52 17.94
CA LYS A 430 -12.10 60.20 17.95
C LYS A 430 -12.40 59.42 16.65
N PRO A 431 -11.76 59.78 15.53
CA PRO A 431 -12.00 59.09 14.27
C PRO A 431 -11.34 57.70 14.26
N ASN A 432 -11.96 56.76 13.57
CA ASN A 432 -11.49 55.38 13.41
C ASN A 432 -10.93 55.19 12.00
N PHE A 433 -9.62 55.24 11.86
CA PHE A 433 -8.92 55.07 10.58
C PHE A 433 -7.76 54.11 10.73
N ARG A 434 -7.44 53.42 9.63
CA ARG A 434 -6.21 52.62 9.52
C ARG A 434 -5.03 53.52 9.16
N ILE A 435 -3.86 53.28 9.73
CA ILE A 435 -2.64 54.05 9.44
C ILE A 435 -1.73 53.26 8.49
N ILE A 436 -1.29 53.92 7.41
CA ILE A 436 -0.18 53.46 6.58
C ILE A 436 0.85 54.60 6.57
N ALA A 437 2.11 54.30 6.82
CA ALA A 437 3.19 55.29 6.80
C ALA A 437 4.25 54.92 5.78
N ALA A 438 4.92 55.93 5.22
CA ALA A 438 6.07 55.76 4.34
C ALA A 438 7.23 56.64 4.79
N THR A 439 8.45 56.13 4.65
CA THR A 439 9.67 56.90 4.92
C THR A 439 10.83 56.40 4.05
N ASN A 440 11.70 57.34 3.67
CA ASN A 440 13.00 57.06 3.03
C ASN A 440 14.16 57.09 4.02
N ARG A 441 13.90 57.41 5.30
CA ARG A 441 14.90 57.48 6.37
C ARG A 441 14.92 56.20 7.20
N ASN A 442 16.10 55.87 7.72
CA ASN A 442 16.26 54.87 8.76
C ASN A 442 15.74 55.45 10.09
N LEU A 443 14.67 54.88 10.64
CA LEU A 443 14.05 55.35 11.89
C LEU A 443 14.85 54.97 13.15
N ALA A 444 15.86 54.09 13.04
CA ALA A 444 16.68 53.63 14.16
C ALA A 444 17.92 54.51 14.43
N GLU A 445 18.22 55.48 13.56
CA GLU A 445 19.42 56.33 13.63
C GLU A 445 19.18 57.69 14.31
N ARG A 446 18.05 57.87 15.02
CA ARG A 446 17.63 59.17 15.57
C ARG A 446 17.43 59.19 17.08
#